data_AF-A0AAE4R1S6-F1
#
_entry.id   AF-A0AAE4R1S6-F1
#
_cell.length_a   1.000
_cell.length_b   1.000
_cell.length_c   1.000
_cell.angle_alpha   90.00
_cell.angle_beta   90.00
_cell.angle_gamma   90.00
#
_symmetry.space_group_name_H-M   'P 1'
#
loop_
_entity.id
_entity.type
_entity.pdbx_description
1 polymer ?
#
loop_
_entity_poly.entity_id
_entity_poly.type
_entity_poly.pdbx_seq_one_letter_code
_entity_poly.pdbx_strand_id
1 'polypeptide(L)'
;MTAAVPITTVCDLTVPWVPFRRALCAVLPHAAKDKEDSIASLVRVRIYARPDRVYVAASDRFTVALALVEPLVPPAEEHHLDLAPDEVRKILAVFPERKDELDYTLQLVASTEQLEVRDVSGMVDGERLAVNLLPYSEDFPNLPLTLARYAHREPVEASRPAFPLEFLARFKPALKCWDESNVRLSMIGLSSGLVLVGEHFVGAVTGVQQSEEIDLDRAAWATCLADDLPPLDRLAGVIDITHLTTEADPADTEGDTP
;
A
#
# COMPACT_ATOMS: atom_id res chain seq x y z
N MET A 1 -9.27 44.76 3.73
CA MET A 1 -9.72 43.47 4.27
C MET A 1 -10.42 42.75 3.13
N THR A 2 -9.69 41.90 2.41
CA THR A 2 -10.22 41.14 1.27
C THR A 2 -11.08 40.02 1.83
N ALA A 3 -12.39 40.06 1.58
CA ALA A 3 -13.29 38.98 1.98
C ALA A 3 -12.84 37.69 1.28
N ALA A 4 -12.71 36.60 2.04
CA ALA A 4 -12.43 35.28 1.50
C ALA A 4 -13.55 34.90 0.53
N VAL A 5 -13.20 34.59 -0.71
CA VAL A 5 -14.15 34.05 -1.68
C VAL A 5 -14.66 32.72 -1.11
N PRO A 6 -15.98 32.53 -0.97
CA PRO A 6 -16.52 31.28 -0.45
C PRO A 6 -16.14 30.17 -1.43
N ILE A 7 -15.24 29.31 -1.00
CA ILE A 7 -14.90 28.07 -1.70
C ILE A 7 -16.12 27.16 -1.56
N THR A 8 -16.75 26.80 -2.67
CA THR A 8 -17.78 25.76 -2.68
C THR A 8 -17.11 24.45 -2.28
N THR A 9 -17.30 24.06 -1.03
CA THR A 9 -16.77 22.82 -0.47
C THR A 9 -17.54 21.67 -1.09
N VAL A 10 -16.83 20.76 -1.76
CA VAL A 10 -17.40 19.57 -2.37
C VAL A 10 -17.19 18.33 -1.50
N CYS A 11 -16.15 18.30 -0.68
CA CYS A 11 -15.88 17.20 0.24
C CYS A 11 -15.29 17.77 1.53
N ASP A 12 -15.76 17.28 2.67
CA ASP A 12 -15.23 17.60 4.00
C ASP A 12 -15.19 16.30 4.81
N LEU A 13 -14.00 15.91 5.25
CA LEU A 13 -13.81 14.72 6.07
C LEU A 13 -12.64 14.92 7.03
N THR A 14 -12.63 14.16 8.13
CA THR A 14 -11.56 14.18 9.13
C THR A 14 -10.93 12.80 9.25
N VAL A 15 -9.60 12.73 9.27
CA VAL A 15 -8.82 11.48 9.35
C VAL A 15 -7.75 11.56 10.44
N PRO A 16 -7.41 10.41 11.07
CA PRO A 16 -6.24 10.34 11.92
C PRO A 16 -4.97 10.44 11.05
N TRP A 17 -4.03 11.30 11.42
CA TRP A 17 -2.85 11.57 10.59
C TRP A 17 -1.98 10.33 10.42
N VAL A 18 -1.71 9.59 11.51
CA VAL A 18 -0.76 8.47 11.46
C VAL A 18 -1.19 7.42 10.43
N PRO A 19 -2.42 6.85 10.46
CA PRO A 19 -2.89 5.95 9.42
C PRO A 19 -2.95 6.59 8.03
N PHE A 20 -3.36 7.85 7.91
CA PHE A 20 -3.45 8.53 6.61
C PHE A 20 -2.06 8.76 5.98
N ARG A 21 -1.08 9.17 6.78
CA ARG A 21 0.33 9.28 6.39
C ARG A 21 0.89 7.95 5.92
N ARG A 22 0.67 6.89 6.71
CA ARG A 22 1.11 5.53 6.39
C ARG A 22 0.51 5.07 5.05
N ALA A 23 -0.77 5.35 4.81
CA ALA A 23 -1.43 5.10 3.54
C ALA A 23 -0.79 5.87 2.38
N LEU A 24 -0.59 7.18 2.51
CA LEU A 24 0.08 8.01 1.49
C LEU A 24 1.49 7.49 1.16
N CYS A 25 2.30 7.21 2.19
CA CYS A 25 3.65 6.68 2.02
C CYS A 25 3.68 5.29 1.37
N ALA A 26 2.72 4.42 1.72
CA ALA A 26 2.63 3.07 1.19
C ALA A 26 2.24 3.05 -0.29
N VAL A 27 1.34 3.94 -0.74
CA VAL A 27 0.86 3.92 -2.14
C VAL A 27 1.71 4.77 -3.09
N LEU A 28 2.39 5.81 -2.61
CA LEU A 28 3.16 6.73 -3.46
C LEU A 28 4.18 6.05 -4.40
N PRO A 29 4.90 4.98 -4.01
CA PRO A 29 5.80 4.24 -4.91
C PRO A 29 5.11 3.58 -6.11
N HIS A 30 3.78 3.43 -6.05
CA HIS A 30 2.97 2.79 -7.07
C HIS A 30 2.34 3.78 -8.05
N ALA A 31 2.47 5.10 -7.82
CA ALA A 31 2.01 6.09 -8.80
C ALA A 31 2.97 6.16 -9.99
N ALA A 32 2.42 6.30 -11.20
CA ALA A 32 3.26 6.55 -12.37
C ALA A 32 4.02 7.89 -12.19
N LYS A 33 5.23 7.96 -12.77
CA LYS A 33 6.03 9.18 -12.79
C LYS A 33 5.67 9.99 -14.02
N ASP A 34 5.69 11.31 -13.89
CA ASP A 34 5.51 12.22 -15.03
C ASP A 34 6.72 12.13 -15.97
N LYS A 35 6.62 11.22 -16.94
CA LYS A 35 7.59 10.96 -17.99
C LYS A 35 6.86 10.83 -19.30
N GLU A 36 7.53 11.11 -20.41
CA GLU A 36 6.95 11.10 -21.77
C GLU A 36 6.22 9.78 -22.10
N ASP A 37 6.71 8.64 -21.61
CA ASP A 37 6.11 7.31 -21.84
C ASP A 37 5.05 6.89 -20.80
N SER A 38 4.69 7.77 -19.86
CA SER A 38 3.72 7.44 -18.81
C SER A 38 2.28 7.62 -19.29
N ILE A 39 1.38 6.74 -18.84
CA ILE A 39 -0.05 6.96 -19.04
C ILE A 39 -0.47 8.11 -18.13
N ALA A 40 -0.85 9.25 -18.70
CA ALA A 40 -1.20 10.46 -17.96
C ALA A 40 -2.29 10.25 -16.90
N SER A 41 -3.26 9.35 -17.16
CA SER A 41 -4.29 9.02 -16.17
C SER A 41 -3.70 8.38 -14.90
N LEU A 42 -2.55 7.71 -14.97
CA LEU A 42 -1.91 7.01 -13.85
C LEU A 42 -0.91 7.87 -13.06
N VAL A 43 -0.59 9.08 -13.51
CA VAL A 43 0.32 10.02 -12.81
C VAL A 43 -0.44 10.73 -11.67
N ARG A 44 -1.04 9.94 -10.78
CA ARG A 44 -1.84 10.44 -9.66
C ARG A 44 -1.92 9.45 -8.51
N VAL A 45 -2.23 9.98 -7.34
CA VAL A 45 -2.71 9.24 -6.17
C VAL A 45 -4.17 9.64 -5.98
N ARG A 46 -5.09 8.66 -6.00
CA ARG A 46 -6.52 8.89 -5.81
C ARG A 46 -6.91 8.58 -4.37
N ILE A 47 -7.58 9.53 -3.73
CA ILE A 47 -8.29 9.32 -2.47
C ILE A 47 -9.76 9.05 -2.81
N TYR A 48 -10.24 7.84 -2.52
CA TYR A 48 -11.66 7.50 -2.55
C TYR A 48 -12.24 7.85 -1.19
N ALA A 49 -12.77 9.05 -1.05
CA ALA A 49 -13.43 9.53 0.15
C ALA A 49 -14.88 9.02 0.13
N ARG A 50 -15.17 7.93 0.86
CA ARG A 50 -16.51 7.34 0.91
C ARG A 50 -17.09 7.44 2.32
N PRO A 51 -18.43 7.47 2.46
CA PRO A 51 -19.06 7.53 3.78
C PRO A 51 -18.71 6.35 4.71
N ASP A 52 -18.40 5.18 4.14
CA ASP A 52 -18.06 3.97 4.88
C ASP A 52 -16.57 3.83 5.20
N ARG A 53 -15.68 4.43 4.40
CA ARG A 53 -14.22 4.27 4.50
C ARG A 53 -13.49 5.17 3.53
N VAL A 54 -12.25 5.51 3.87
CA VAL A 54 -11.35 6.22 2.97
C VAL A 54 -10.34 5.24 2.40
N TYR A 55 -10.16 5.25 1.09
CA TYR A 55 -9.06 4.54 0.46
C TYR A 55 -8.08 5.51 -0.18
N VAL A 56 -6.80 5.22 -0.06
CA VAL A 56 -5.75 5.88 -0.85
C VAL A 56 -5.23 4.86 -1.85
N ALA A 57 -5.10 5.22 -3.12
CA ALA A 57 -4.71 4.28 -4.15
C ALA A 57 -3.81 4.88 -5.22
N ALA A 58 -2.97 4.04 -5.81
CA ALA A 58 -2.14 4.40 -6.96
C ALA A 58 -1.81 3.16 -7.81
N SER A 59 -1.50 3.38 -9.09
CA SER A 59 -1.01 2.34 -9.98
C SER A 59 -0.12 2.92 -11.08
N ASP A 60 0.82 2.11 -11.56
CA ASP A 60 1.73 2.43 -12.67
C ASP A 60 1.71 1.35 -13.76
N ARG A 61 0.61 0.58 -13.84
CA ARG A 61 0.37 -0.62 -14.68
C ARG A 61 1.06 -1.90 -14.20
N PHE A 62 2.23 -1.77 -13.59
CA PHE A 62 3.00 -2.92 -13.11
C PHE A 62 2.62 -3.31 -11.69
N THR A 63 2.26 -2.30 -10.90
CA THR A 63 1.78 -2.49 -9.56
C THR A 63 0.51 -1.70 -9.31
N VAL A 64 -0.33 -2.21 -8.43
CA VAL A 64 -1.53 -1.57 -7.91
C VAL A 64 -1.41 -1.56 -6.39
N ALA A 65 -1.75 -0.44 -5.75
CA ALA A 65 -1.78 -0.33 -4.30
C ALA A 65 -3.05 0.36 -3.83
N LEU A 66 -3.59 -0.13 -2.73
CA LEU A 66 -4.76 0.40 -2.04
C LEU A 66 -4.53 0.28 -0.54
N ALA A 67 -4.55 1.41 0.14
CA ALA A 67 -4.47 1.50 1.59
C ALA A 67 -5.81 1.96 2.16
N LEU A 68 -6.24 1.33 3.24
CA LEU A 68 -7.47 1.65 3.98
C LEU A 68 -7.15 2.64 5.11
N VAL A 69 -7.99 3.66 5.24
CA VAL A 69 -7.95 4.64 6.33
C VAL A 69 -9.37 4.78 6.88
N GLU A 70 -9.52 4.64 8.18
CA GLU A 70 -10.80 4.87 8.86
C GLU A 70 -10.95 6.38 9.14
N PRO A 71 -11.98 7.05 8.60
CA PRO A 71 -12.22 8.45 8.89
C PRO A 71 -12.80 8.61 10.29
N LEU A 72 -12.42 9.69 10.98
CA LEU A 72 -13.05 10.12 12.24
C LEU A 72 -14.39 10.81 11.95
N VAL A 73 -14.42 11.60 10.88
CA VAL A 73 -15.64 12.21 10.33
C VAL A 73 -15.67 11.87 8.84
N PRO A 74 -16.58 10.98 8.40
CA PRO A 74 -16.67 10.62 6.99
C PRO A 74 -17.28 11.77 6.17
N PRO A 75 -17.04 11.81 4.85
CA PRO A 75 -17.75 12.73 3.96
C PRO A 75 -19.23 12.36 3.87
N ALA A 76 -20.07 13.35 3.51
CA ALA A 76 -21.50 13.14 3.32
C ALA A 76 -21.81 12.28 2.08
N GLU A 77 -21.02 12.42 1.01
CA GLU A 77 -21.17 11.68 -0.24
C GLU A 77 -19.82 11.07 -0.67
N GLU A 78 -19.85 10.23 -1.70
CA GLU A 78 -18.63 9.68 -2.27
C GLU A 78 -17.93 10.71 -3.18
N HIS A 79 -16.64 10.94 -2.92
CA HIS A 79 -15.80 11.84 -3.72
C HIS A 79 -14.48 11.17 -4.09
N HIS A 80 -13.97 11.49 -5.28
CA HIS A 80 -12.65 11.07 -5.74
C HIS A 80 -11.75 12.30 -5.81
N LEU A 81 -10.73 12.33 -4.96
CA LEU A 81 -9.76 13.43 -4.92
C LEU A 81 -8.46 12.94 -5.55
N ASP A 82 -8.10 13.53 -6.69
CA ASP A 82 -6.88 13.17 -7.42
C ASP A 82 -5.76 14.14 -7.11
N LEU A 83 -4.64 13.63 -6.60
CA LEU A 83 -3.45 14.42 -6.30
C LEU A 83 -2.30 14.01 -7.22
N ALA A 84 -1.54 15.00 -7.70
CA ALA A 84 -0.26 14.70 -8.32
C ALA A 84 0.70 14.11 -7.26
N PRO A 85 1.63 13.20 -7.63
CA PRO A 85 2.58 12.63 -6.68
C PRO A 85 3.41 13.68 -5.93
N ASP A 86 3.68 14.84 -6.53
CA ASP A 86 4.39 15.94 -5.87
C ASP A 86 3.55 16.64 -4.81
N GLU A 87 2.23 16.77 -5.01
CA GLU A 87 1.33 17.32 -3.98
C GLU A 87 1.26 16.38 -2.76
N VAL A 88 1.25 15.07 -2.99
CA VAL A 88 1.37 14.09 -1.89
C VAL A 88 2.68 14.26 -1.12
N ARG A 89 3.81 14.46 -1.81
CA ARG A 89 5.10 14.72 -1.15
C ARG A 89 5.09 15.99 -0.33
N LYS A 90 4.42 17.06 -0.82
CA LYS A 90 4.25 18.31 -0.07
C LYS A 90 3.45 18.09 1.21
N ILE A 91 2.34 17.37 1.15
CA ILE A 91 1.55 17.00 2.34
C ILE A 91 2.43 16.26 3.35
N LEU A 92 3.14 15.22 2.91
CA LEU A 92 4.02 14.42 3.77
C LEU A 92 5.18 15.24 4.37
N ALA A 93 5.60 16.32 3.72
CA ALA A 93 6.68 17.19 4.19
C ALA A 93 6.19 18.25 5.18
N VAL A 94 5.00 18.81 4.97
CA VAL A 94 4.41 19.83 5.85
C VAL A 94 3.90 19.21 7.15
N PHE A 95 3.34 18.00 7.08
CA PHE A 95 2.84 17.29 8.25
C PHE A 95 3.80 16.15 8.61
N PRO A 96 4.91 16.39 9.33
CA PRO A 96 5.81 15.30 9.72
C PRO A 96 5.13 14.35 10.72
N GLU A 97 5.67 13.14 10.85
CA GLU A 97 5.25 12.22 11.91
C GLU A 97 5.80 12.71 13.26
N ARG A 98 4.92 12.95 14.23
CA ARG A 98 5.25 13.43 15.56
C ARG A 98 5.14 12.26 16.54
N LYS A 99 6.25 11.88 17.19
CA LYS A 99 6.30 10.70 18.07
C LYS A 99 5.42 10.81 19.32
N ASP A 100 5.07 12.04 19.72
CA ASP A 100 4.43 12.33 21.01
C ASP A 100 2.95 12.71 20.86
N GLU A 101 2.39 12.74 19.65
CA GLU A 101 1.00 13.18 19.38
C GLU A 101 0.18 12.05 18.72
N LEU A 102 -0.33 11.15 19.56
CA LEU A 102 -1.18 10.03 19.11
C LEU A 102 -2.54 10.51 18.55
N ASP A 103 -3.03 11.66 19.00
CA ASP A 103 -4.33 12.21 18.60
C ASP A 103 -4.25 13.21 17.43
N TYR A 104 -3.13 13.20 16.71
CA TYR A 104 -2.90 14.12 15.60
C TYR A 104 -3.90 13.87 14.46
N THR A 105 -4.75 14.86 14.21
CA THR A 105 -5.96 14.72 13.39
C THR A 105 -6.00 15.81 12.32
N LEU A 106 -6.30 15.42 11.08
CA LEU A 106 -6.39 16.36 9.96
C LEU A 106 -7.81 16.42 9.42
N GLN A 107 -8.29 17.63 9.17
CA GLN A 107 -9.46 17.91 8.36
C GLN A 107 -9.03 18.13 6.90
N LEU A 108 -9.71 17.44 5.98
CA LEU A 108 -9.52 17.55 4.54
C LEU A 108 -10.76 18.24 3.95
N VAL A 109 -10.58 19.48 3.50
CA VAL A 109 -11.64 20.29 2.89
C VAL A 109 -11.31 20.49 1.41
N ALA A 110 -12.05 19.82 0.53
CA ALA A 110 -11.84 19.90 -0.90
C ALA A 110 -12.85 20.82 -1.58
N SER A 111 -12.36 21.54 -2.58
CA SER A 111 -13.13 22.17 -3.65
C SER A 111 -13.00 21.35 -4.93
N THR A 112 -13.50 21.86 -6.07
CA THR A 112 -13.29 21.24 -7.38
C THR A 112 -11.83 21.25 -7.84
N GLU A 113 -11.00 22.16 -7.33
CA GLU A 113 -9.65 22.41 -7.84
C GLU A 113 -8.56 22.32 -6.76
N GLN A 114 -8.93 22.38 -5.48
CA GLN A 114 -7.98 22.44 -4.37
C GLN A 114 -8.41 21.55 -3.23
N LEU A 115 -7.43 20.97 -2.56
CA LEU A 115 -7.60 20.29 -1.29
C LEU A 115 -6.86 21.10 -0.22
N GLU A 116 -7.60 21.57 0.77
CA GLU A 116 -7.04 22.17 1.97
C GLU A 116 -6.93 21.11 3.07
N VAL A 117 -5.72 20.90 3.55
CA VAL A 117 -5.38 20.01 4.65
C VAL A 117 -5.12 20.88 5.88
N ARG A 118 -5.91 20.69 6.94
CA ARG A 118 -5.84 21.47 8.17
C ARG A 118 -5.59 20.56 9.34
N ASP A 119 -4.60 20.91 10.15
CA ASP A 119 -4.44 20.37 11.48
C ASP A 119 -5.53 20.91 12.40
N VAL A 120 -6.38 20.01 12.87
CA VAL A 120 -7.47 20.29 13.81
C VAL A 120 -7.23 19.59 15.14
N SER A 121 -5.98 19.22 15.43
CA SER A 121 -5.59 18.69 16.73
C SER A 121 -5.54 19.82 17.78
N GLY A 122 -6.04 19.53 18.98
CA GLY A 122 -5.99 20.48 20.10
C GLY A 122 -7.00 21.63 20.04
N MET A 123 -6.73 22.68 20.83
CA MET A 123 -7.64 23.83 21.03
C MET A 123 -7.33 25.04 20.14
N VAL A 124 -6.23 25.04 19.39
CA VAL A 124 -5.77 26.15 18.55
C VAL A 124 -5.57 25.63 17.13
N ASP A 125 -5.94 26.44 16.14
CA ASP A 125 -5.70 26.12 14.72
C ASP A 125 -4.23 25.80 14.46
N GLY A 126 -3.96 24.58 13.98
CA GLY A 126 -2.62 24.10 13.67
C GLY A 126 -2.14 24.48 12.26
N GLU A 127 -1.21 23.69 11.73
CA GLU A 127 -0.67 23.85 10.37
C GLU A 127 -1.76 23.71 9.30
N ARG A 128 -1.65 24.49 8.23
CA ARG A 128 -2.56 24.45 7.08
C ARG A 128 -1.79 24.42 5.77
N LEU A 129 -2.24 23.58 4.85
CA LEU A 129 -1.67 23.43 3.51
C LEU A 129 -2.79 23.34 2.47
N ALA A 130 -2.73 24.18 1.45
CA ALA A 130 -3.54 24.03 0.26
C ALA A 130 -2.70 23.39 -0.86
N VAL A 131 -3.21 22.31 -1.44
CA VAL A 131 -2.63 21.65 -2.63
C VAL A 131 -3.62 21.66 -3.78
N ASN A 132 -3.12 21.60 -5.00
CA ASN A 132 -3.98 21.53 -6.18
C ASN A 132 -4.46 20.10 -6.41
N LEU A 133 -5.75 19.95 -6.70
CA LEU A 133 -6.32 18.71 -7.20
C LEU A 133 -6.11 18.64 -8.72
N LEU A 134 -5.84 17.43 -9.20
CA LEU A 134 -5.92 17.14 -10.62
C LEU A 134 -7.39 17.05 -11.02
N PRO A 135 -7.73 17.41 -12.28
CA PRO A 135 -9.04 17.14 -12.82
C PRO A 135 -9.37 15.64 -12.72
N TYR A 136 -10.62 15.35 -12.37
CA TYR A 136 -11.14 13.99 -12.36
C TYR A 136 -10.88 13.31 -13.71
N SER A 137 -10.33 12.10 -13.67
CA SER A 137 -10.08 11.29 -14.87
C SER A 137 -10.88 10.01 -14.80
N GLU A 138 -11.76 9.82 -15.79
CA GLU A 138 -12.50 8.57 -16.01
C GLU A 138 -11.58 7.43 -16.46
N ASP A 139 -10.45 7.77 -17.09
CA ASP A 139 -9.43 6.81 -17.54
C ASP A 139 -8.58 6.26 -16.39
N PHE A 140 -8.69 6.82 -15.17
CA PHE A 140 -8.05 6.22 -14.01
C PHE A 140 -8.86 4.98 -13.57
N PRO A 141 -8.21 3.80 -13.46
CA PRO A 141 -8.93 2.57 -13.17
C PRO A 141 -9.60 2.60 -11.79
N ASN A 142 -10.74 1.92 -11.66
CA ASN A 142 -11.37 1.68 -10.37
C ASN A 142 -10.55 0.62 -9.60
N LEU A 143 -9.53 1.07 -8.87
CA LEU A 143 -8.60 0.21 -8.13
C LEU A 143 -9.28 -0.58 -7.00
N PRO A 144 -10.19 -0.01 -6.18
CA PRO A 144 -10.95 -0.78 -5.20
C PRO A 144 -11.70 -1.96 -5.83
N LEU A 145 -12.43 -1.73 -6.93
CA LEU A 145 -13.17 -2.79 -7.61
C LEU A 145 -12.23 -3.84 -8.24
N THR A 146 -11.11 -3.39 -8.79
CA THR A 146 -10.10 -4.28 -9.39
C THR A 146 -9.51 -5.22 -8.34
N LEU A 147 -9.09 -4.69 -7.19
CA LEU A 147 -8.52 -5.49 -6.11
C LEU A 147 -9.57 -6.36 -5.42
N ALA A 148 -10.81 -5.90 -5.27
CA ALA A 148 -11.91 -6.72 -4.77
C ALA A 148 -12.13 -7.96 -5.67
N ARG A 149 -12.09 -7.78 -7.00
CA ARG A 149 -12.17 -8.91 -7.94
C ARG A 149 -11.00 -9.88 -7.78
N TYR A 150 -9.80 -9.38 -7.51
CA TYR A 150 -8.63 -10.22 -7.29
C TYR A 150 -8.71 -10.99 -5.96
N ALA A 151 -9.20 -10.35 -4.90
CA ALA A 151 -9.38 -10.99 -3.59
C ALA A 151 -10.41 -12.13 -3.63
N HIS A 152 -11.37 -12.09 -4.56
CA HIS A 152 -12.36 -13.15 -4.76
C HIS A 152 -11.90 -14.28 -5.69
N ARG A 153 -10.70 -14.22 -6.28
CA ARG A 153 -10.19 -15.30 -7.12
C ARG A 153 -9.57 -16.39 -6.25
N GLU A 154 -9.81 -17.63 -6.64
CA GLU A 154 -9.09 -18.76 -6.07
C GLU A 154 -7.60 -18.67 -6.43
N PRO A 155 -6.69 -18.88 -5.46
CA PRO A 155 -5.27 -18.91 -5.72
C PRO A 155 -4.91 -20.01 -6.73
N VAL A 156 -4.02 -19.70 -7.68
CA VAL A 156 -3.54 -20.68 -8.67
C VAL A 156 -2.26 -21.35 -8.17
N GLU A 157 -2.39 -22.52 -7.55
CA GLU A 157 -1.27 -23.27 -6.94
C GLU A 157 -0.19 -23.70 -7.94
N ALA A 158 -0.57 -23.98 -9.18
CA ALA A 158 0.35 -24.48 -10.22
C ALA A 158 1.09 -23.37 -10.98
N SER A 159 0.77 -22.09 -10.74
CA SER A 159 1.40 -20.98 -11.44
C SER A 159 2.68 -20.52 -10.74
N ARG A 160 3.74 -20.28 -11.50
CA ARG A 160 5.04 -19.81 -10.99
C ARG A 160 5.54 -18.59 -11.78
N PRO A 161 4.81 -17.47 -11.80
CA PRO A 161 5.32 -16.31 -12.51
C PRO A 161 6.54 -15.73 -11.82
N ALA A 162 7.46 -15.20 -12.63
CA ALA A 162 8.46 -14.29 -12.14
C ALA A 162 7.85 -12.90 -11.96
N PHE A 163 8.22 -12.27 -10.86
CA PHE A 163 8.00 -10.86 -10.64
C PHE A 163 9.35 -10.15 -10.67
N PRO A 164 9.51 -9.08 -11.47
CA PRO A 164 10.67 -8.22 -11.38
C PRO A 164 10.86 -7.73 -9.95
N LEU A 165 12.08 -7.89 -9.41
CA LEU A 165 12.39 -7.51 -8.04
C LEU A 165 12.08 -6.03 -7.77
N GLU A 166 12.26 -5.17 -8.77
CA GLU A 166 11.93 -3.75 -8.69
C GLU A 166 10.45 -3.49 -8.42
N PHE A 167 9.54 -4.35 -8.88
CA PHE A 167 8.09 -4.22 -8.62
C PHE A 167 7.74 -4.72 -7.22
N LEU A 168 8.33 -5.85 -6.81
CA LEU A 168 8.16 -6.37 -5.45
C LEU A 168 8.71 -5.41 -4.38
N ALA A 169 9.85 -4.77 -4.66
CA ALA A 169 10.48 -3.83 -3.74
C ALA A 169 9.61 -2.62 -3.40
N ARG A 170 8.63 -2.27 -4.25
CA ARG A 170 7.71 -1.15 -4.03
C ARG A 170 6.70 -1.38 -2.91
N PHE A 171 6.51 -2.63 -2.48
CA PHE A 171 5.68 -2.96 -1.31
C PHE A 171 6.44 -2.81 0.02
N LYS A 172 7.77 -2.63 -0.02
CA LYS A 172 8.60 -2.44 1.18
C LYS A 172 8.19 -1.22 2.02
N PRO A 173 7.82 -0.06 1.45
CA PRO A 173 7.27 1.05 2.20
C PRO A 173 5.99 0.69 2.95
N ALA A 174 5.10 -0.14 2.40
CA ALA A 174 3.92 -0.61 3.13
C ALA A 174 4.29 -1.39 4.39
N LEU A 175 5.24 -2.33 4.30
CA LEU A 175 5.74 -3.06 5.48
C LEU A 175 6.26 -2.11 6.56
N LYS A 176 7.09 -1.14 6.15
CA LYS A 176 7.70 -0.17 7.07
C LYS A 176 6.67 0.76 7.72
N CYS A 177 5.69 1.23 6.94
CA CYS A 177 4.70 2.17 7.43
C CYS A 177 3.71 1.51 8.39
N TRP A 178 3.41 0.23 8.21
CA TRP A 178 2.46 -0.50 9.05
C TRP A 178 3.14 -1.35 10.14
N ASP A 179 4.46 -1.22 10.33
CA ASP A 179 5.24 -2.00 11.29
C ASP A 179 5.07 -3.53 11.12
N GLU A 180 4.86 -3.96 9.87
CA GLU A 180 4.63 -5.35 9.51
C GLU A 180 5.95 -6.04 9.10
N SER A 181 6.12 -7.28 9.55
CA SER A 181 7.28 -8.11 9.21
C SER A 181 7.06 -9.02 8.01
N ASN A 182 5.79 -9.26 7.65
CA ASN A 182 5.40 -10.28 6.68
C ASN A 182 4.57 -9.70 5.54
N VAL A 183 4.80 -10.25 4.35
CA VAL A 183 3.97 -10.03 3.16
C VAL A 183 3.33 -11.36 2.81
N ARG A 184 2.01 -11.38 2.59
CA ARG A 184 1.36 -12.53 1.97
C ARG A 184 1.23 -12.27 0.47
N LEU A 185 1.88 -13.10 -0.34
CA LEU A 185 1.78 -13.08 -1.79
C LEU A 185 0.98 -14.29 -2.24
N SER A 186 -0.20 -14.06 -2.83
CA SER A 186 -1.06 -15.12 -3.38
C SER A 186 -1.12 -15.00 -4.89
N MET A 187 -0.99 -16.13 -5.58
CA MET A 187 -1.01 -16.15 -7.03
C MET A 187 -2.42 -16.01 -7.59
N ILE A 188 -2.66 -14.96 -8.39
CA ILE A 188 -3.97 -14.67 -8.99
C ILE A 188 -3.90 -14.76 -10.52
N GLY A 189 -4.13 -15.96 -11.05
CA GLY A 189 -3.96 -16.25 -12.48
C GLY A 189 -2.51 -16.56 -12.84
N LEU A 190 -2.18 -16.48 -14.14
CA LEU A 190 -0.89 -16.97 -14.65
C LEU A 190 0.27 -15.97 -14.51
N SER A 191 -0.04 -14.67 -14.38
CA SER A 191 0.95 -13.60 -14.45
C SER A 191 0.68 -12.46 -13.48
N SER A 192 -0.04 -12.71 -12.38
CA SER A 192 -0.33 -11.66 -11.40
C SER A 192 -0.31 -12.22 -9.98
N GLY A 193 0.17 -11.42 -9.04
CA GLY A 193 0.18 -11.73 -7.61
C GLY A 193 -0.64 -10.70 -6.83
N LEU A 194 -1.41 -11.17 -5.86
CA LEU A 194 -2.09 -10.38 -4.85
C LEU A 194 -1.17 -10.26 -3.64
N VAL A 195 -0.92 -9.03 -3.21
CA VAL A 195 -0.03 -8.69 -2.10
C VAL A 195 -0.88 -8.17 -0.95
N LEU A 196 -0.76 -8.78 0.23
CA LEU A 196 -1.41 -8.32 1.46
C LEU A 196 -0.33 -7.96 2.49
N VAL A 197 -0.47 -6.79 3.11
CA VAL A 197 0.39 -6.32 4.20
C VAL A 197 -0.49 -5.88 5.35
N GLY A 198 -0.48 -6.66 6.43
CA GLY A 198 -1.39 -6.47 7.56
C GLY A 198 -2.87 -6.46 7.13
N GLU A 199 -3.66 -5.65 7.82
CA GLU A 199 -5.10 -5.47 7.56
C GLU A 199 -5.42 -4.21 6.75
N HIS A 200 -4.45 -3.30 6.62
CA HIS A 200 -4.68 -1.96 6.08
C HIS A 200 -4.18 -1.75 4.65
N PHE A 201 -3.48 -2.73 4.06
CA PHE A 201 -2.90 -2.58 2.74
C PHE A 201 -3.09 -3.83 1.88
N VAL A 202 -3.61 -3.62 0.67
CA VAL A 202 -3.71 -4.62 -0.38
C VAL A 202 -3.17 -4.04 -1.68
N GLY A 203 -2.45 -4.86 -2.43
CA GLY A 203 -1.92 -4.49 -3.72
C GLY A 203 -1.89 -5.67 -4.69
N ALA A 204 -1.53 -5.39 -5.92
CA ALA A 204 -1.29 -6.40 -6.93
C ALA A 204 -0.02 -6.09 -7.71
N VAL A 205 0.64 -7.13 -8.18
CA VAL A 205 1.85 -7.05 -8.99
C VAL A 205 1.69 -7.88 -10.25
N THR A 206 2.07 -7.31 -11.39
CA THR A 206 2.09 -8.01 -12.67
C THR A 206 3.43 -8.71 -12.82
N GLY A 207 3.38 -10.01 -13.08
CA GLY A 207 4.52 -10.83 -13.43
C GLY A 207 4.88 -10.69 -14.90
N VAL A 208 6.11 -11.10 -15.23
CA VAL A 208 6.56 -11.20 -16.62
C VAL A 208 6.43 -12.64 -17.08
N GLN A 209 6.09 -12.82 -18.36
CA GLN A 209 6.19 -14.13 -18.98
C GLN A 209 7.66 -14.52 -19.03
N GLN A 210 8.02 -15.60 -18.33
CA GLN A 210 9.38 -16.11 -18.35
C GLN A 210 9.71 -16.69 -19.73
N SER A 211 10.96 -16.53 -20.16
CA SER A 211 11.48 -17.30 -21.29
C SER A 211 11.63 -18.77 -20.89
N GLU A 212 11.52 -19.67 -21.86
CA GLU A 212 11.72 -21.12 -21.67
C GLU A 212 13.11 -21.45 -21.07
N GLU A 213 14.08 -20.53 -21.23
CA GLU A 213 15.45 -20.63 -20.71
C GLU A 213 15.52 -20.71 -19.17
N ILE A 214 14.64 -20.01 -18.45
CA ILE A 214 14.63 -20.06 -16.96
C ILE A 214 14.15 -21.43 -16.46
N ASP A 215 13.22 -22.07 -17.17
CA ASP A 215 12.77 -23.41 -16.83
C ASP A 215 13.86 -24.45 -17.10
N LEU A 216 14.69 -24.25 -18.14
CA LEU A 216 15.88 -25.06 -18.42
C LEU A 216 16.94 -24.90 -17.33
N ASP A 217 17.27 -23.68 -16.94
CA ASP A 217 18.23 -23.40 -15.86
C ASP A 217 17.76 -24.01 -14.54
N ARG A 218 16.46 -23.90 -14.22
CA ARG A 218 15.90 -24.54 -13.02
C ARG A 218 16.04 -26.07 -13.07
N ALA A 219 15.75 -26.68 -14.22
CA ALA A 219 15.89 -28.13 -14.38
C ALA A 219 17.36 -28.57 -14.26
N ALA A 220 18.29 -27.78 -14.80
CA ALA A 220 19.72 -27.99 -14.65
C ALA A 220 20.13 -27.91 -13.17
N TRP A 221 19.71 -26.86 -12.45
CA TRP A 221 19.96 -26.74 -11.01
C TRP A 221 19.37 -27.90 -10.20
N ALA A 222 18.14 -28.32 -10.50
CA ALA A 222 17.52 -29.46 -9.84
C ALA A 222 18.31 -30.76 -10.07
N THR A 223 18.87 -30.94 -11.26
CA THR A 223 19.72 -32.09 -11.60
C THR A 223 21.04 -32.03 -10.84
N CYS A 224 21.75 -30.88 -10.88
CA CYS A 224 23.00 -30.70 -10.13
C CYS A 224 22.81 -30.94 -8.62
N LEU A 225 21.74 -30.40 -8.03
CA LEU A 225 21.44 -30.60 -6.62
C LEU A 225 21.09 -32.06 -6.30
N ALA A 226 20.42 -32.78 -7.21
CA ALA A 226 20.11 -34.19 -7.03
C ALA A 226 21.33 -35.11 -7.16
N ASP A 227 22.32 -34.71 -7.98
CA ASP A 227 23.59 -35.44 -8.14
C ASP A 227 24.55 -35.18 -6.95
N ASP A 228 24.58 -33.95 -6.45
CA ASP A 228 25.50 -33.52 -5.39
C ASP A 228 24.97 -33.81 -3.97
N LEU A 229 23.65 -33.91 -3.78
CA LEU A 229 23.04 -34.17 -2.49
C LEU A 229 22.54 -35.62 -2.42
N PRO A 230 22.77 -36.34 -1.30
CA PRO A 230 22.16 -37.64 -1.11
C PRO A 230 20.62 -37.50 -1.18
N PRO A 231 19.90 -38.54 -1.63
CA PRO A 231 18.45 -38.53 -1.69
C PRO A 231 17.84 -38.04 -0.36
N LEU A 232 16.89 -37.09 -0.42
CA LEU A 232 16.30 -36.43 0.76
C LEU A 232 15.75 -37.42 1.79
N ASP A 233 15.29 -38.58 1.34
CA ASP A 233 14.82 -39.73 2.12
C ASP A 233 15.92 -40.46 2.92
N ARG A 234 17.21 -40.20 2.65
CA ARG A 234 18.37 -40.81 3.33
C ARG A 234 19.09 -39.86 4.29
N LEU A 235 18.70 -38.61 4.35
CA LEU A 235 19.27 -37.63 5.27
C LEU A 235 18.55 -37.67 6.62
N ALA A 236 18.83 -38.70 7.42
CA ALA A 236 18.48 -38.70 8.84
C ALA A 236 19.13 -37.46 9.51
N GLY A 237 18.30 -36.53 9.98
CA GLY A 237 18.76 -35.28 10.61
C GLY A 237 18.70 -34.03 9.73
N VAL A 238 18.17 -34.10 8.50
CA VAL A 238 17.70 -32.87 7.83
C VAL A 238 16.49 -32.36 8.60
N ILE A 239 16.68 -31.25 9.29
CA ILE A 239 15.60 -30.51 9.92
C ILE A 239 14.83 -29.86 8.78
N ASP A 240 13.58 -30.28 8.61
CA ASP A 240 12.64 -29.55 7.79
C ASP A 240 12.36 -28.20 8.46
N ILE A 241 13.10 -27.18 8.01
CA ILE A 241 13.01 -25.82 8.56
C ILE A 241 11.68 -25.13 8.21
N THR A 242 10.84 -25.74 7.35
CA THR A 242 9.51 -25.20 7.03
C THR A 242 8.55 -25.23 8.23
N HIS A 243 8.89 -26.01 9.27
CA HIS A 243 8.13 -26.13 10.53
C HIS A 243 8.86 -25.57 11.76
N LEU A 244 10.01 -24.90 11.60
CA LEU A 244 10.66 -24.19 12.71
C LEU A 244 9.87 -22.91 13.04
N THR A 245 8.80 -23.06 13.81
CA THR A 245 8.22 -21.94 14.55
C THR A 245 9.18 -21.57 15.66
N THR A 246 9.63 -20.32 15.66
CA THR A 246 10.38 -19.75 16.79
C THR A 246 9.45 -19.67 17.99
N GLU A 247 9.33 -20.75 18.76
CA GLU A 247 8.81 -20.66 20.11
C GLU A 247 9.83 -19.82 20.89
N ALA A 248 9.44 -18.59 21.21
CA ALA A 248 10.17 -17.78 22.16
C ALA A 248 10.12 -18.53 23.50
N ASP A 249 11.28 -19.05 23.89
CA ASP A 249 11.52 -19.69 25.18
C ASP A 249 11.04 -18.73 26.30
N PRO A 250 10.00 -19.06 27.08
CA PRO A 250 9.60 -18.24 28.21
C PRO A 250 10.65 -18.46 29.30
N ALA A 251 11.67 -17.61 29.31
CA ALA A 251 12.65 -17.57 30.39
C ALA A 251 11.93 -17.27 31.72
N ASP A 252 11.72 -18.34 32.49
CA ASP A 252 11.79 -18.44 33.94
C ASP A 252 11.46 -17.18 34.73
N THR A 253 10.20 -17.06 35.14
CA THR A 253 9.80 -16.27 36.31
C THR A 253 9.27 -17.19 37.41
N GLU A 254 10.18 -17.98 37.99
CA GLU A 254 10.08 -18.55 39.34
C GLU A 254 11.37 -18.16 40.06
N GLY A 255 11.42 -17.53 41.21
CA GLY A 255 10.43 -16.98 42.12
C GLY A 255 11.23 -16.43 43.32
N ASP A 256 10.77 -15.35 43.94
CA ASP A 256 10.98 -15.17 45.38
C ASP A 256 10.07 -14.06 45.94
N THR A 257 9.07 -14.49 46.70
CA THR A 257 8.48 -13.79 47.85
C THR A 257 7.63 -14.83 48.58
N PRO A 258 7.59 -14.83 49.92
CA PRO A 258 7.48 -13.65 50.78
C PRO A 258 8.66 -13.38 51.72
#